data_AF-A0A951HRV5-F1
#
_entry.id   AF-A0A951HRV5-F1
#
_cell.length_a   1.000
_cell.length_b   1.000
_cell.length_c   1.000
_cell.angle_alpha   90.00
_cell.angle_beta   90.00
_cell.angle_gamma   90.00
#
_symmetry.space_group_name_H-M   'P 1'
#
loop_
_entity.id
_entity.type
_entity.pdbx_description
1 polymer ?
#
loop_
_entity_poly.entity_id
_entity_poly.type
_entity_poly.pdbx_seq_one_letter_code
_entity_poly.pdbx_strand_id
1 'polypeptide(L)'
;AFAGGATIGWAVENAPVESVDAGGWARNIALLGVALASPIVAALGIQARAHMPRFSLILGPQQQRTRDPLLVALGFCVMATTVLSIMIALGLVFDPRYRDFPFAPLSAAIVPLALVSFWQPAQKGRYGAAEIVACALLAPSAVFILVNETLANWQSLWLCGVLVLLVVILARIRGAPSSA
;
A
#
# COMPACT_ATOMS: atom_id res chain seq x y z
N ALA A 1 -10.64 0.75 -15.39
CA ALA A 1 -9.88 0.16 -16.51
C ALA A 1 -9.09 1.23 -17.28
N PHE A 2 -9.73 2.26 -17.85
CA PHE A 2 -9.05 3.33 -18.59
C PHE A 2 -8.01 4.13 -17.79
N ALA A 3 -8.33 4.49 -16.54
CA ALA A 3 -7.39 5.18 -15.66
C ALA A 3 -6.15 4.35 -15.31
N GLY A 4 -6.28 3.02 -15.26
CA GLY A 4 -5.15 2.11 -15.02
C GLY A 4 -4.25 1.94 -16.24
N GLY A 5 -4.83 1.90 -17.44
CA GLY A 5 -4.04 1.83 -18.68
C GLY A 5 -3.22 3.09 -18.93
N ALA A 6 -3.80 4.26 -18.66
CA ALA A 6 -3.11 5.54 -18.82
C ALA A 6 -1.94 5.71 -17.83
N THR A 7 -2.10 5.25 -16.59
CA THR A 7 -1.04 5.34 -15.57
C THR A 7 0.07 4.31 -15.75
N ILE A 8 -0.25 3.13 -16.30
CA ILE A 8 0.74 2.11 -16.67
C ILE A 8 1.61 2.58 -17.83
N GLY A 9 1.02 3.21 -18.85
CA GLY A 9 1.77 3.77 -19.98
C GLY A 9 2.79 4.82 -19.52
N TRP A 10 2.37 5.72 -18.63
CA TRP A 10 3.25 6.75 -18.06
C TRP A 10 4.36 6.17 -17.17
N ALA A 11 4.07 5.11 -16.39
CA ALA A 11 5.07 4.44 -15.57
C ALA A 11 6.14 3.70 -16.38
N VAL A 12 5.80 3.19 -17.57
CA VAL A 12 6.75 2.54 -18.48
C VAL A 12 7.68 3.57 -19.13
N GLU A 13 7.18 4.78 -19.42
CA GLU A 13 7.95 5.85 -20.06
C GLU A 13 8.95 6.54 -19.10
N ASN A 14 8.60 6.70 -17.82
CA ASN A 14 9.51 7.31 -16.83
C ASN A 14 10.59 6.33 -16.31
N ALA A 15 10.37 5.02 -16.44
CA ALA A 15 11.27 3.98 -15.91
C ALA A 15 12.73 4.06 -16.43
N PRO A 16 13.02 4.44 -17.69
CA PRO A 16 14.39 4.57 -18.18
C PRO A 16 15.05 5.91 -17.81
N VAL A 17 14.26 6.96 -17.53
CA VAL A 17 14.75 8.34 -17.39
C VAL A 17 15.03 8.71 -15.92
N GLU A 18 14.29 8.16 -14.95
CA GLU A 18 14.43 8.46 -13.51
C GLU A 18 15.43 7.58 -12.74
N SER A 19 16.02 6.56 -13.39
CA SER A 19 16.71 5.47 -12.68
C SER A 19 18.22 5.42 -12.95
N VAL A 20 19.00 6.27 -12.27
CA VAL A 20 20.47 6.22 -12.29
C VAL A 20 21.02 5.20 -11.27
N ASP A 21 20.22 4.78 -10.29
CA ASP A 21 20.62 3.79 -9.26
C ASP A 21 19.76 2.52 -9.26
N ALA A 22 20.41 1.36 -9.01
CA ALA A 22 19.76 0.04 -8.94
C ALA A 22 18.58 -0.02 -7.93
N GLY A 23 18.62 0.80 -6.88
CA GLY A 23 17.54 0.93 -5.89
C GLY A 23 16.27 1.59 -6.45
N GLY A 24 16.39 2.48 -7.45
CA GLY A 24 15.25 3.07 -8.15
C GLY A 24 14.53 2.06 -9.03
N TRP A 25 15.30 1.23 -9.75
CA TRP A 25 14.77 0.13 -10.58
C TRP A 25 13.99 -0.89 -9.76
N ALA A 26 14.57 -1.37 -8.65
CA ALA A 26 13.91 -2.35 -7.79
C ALA A 26 12.57 -1.82 -7.22
N ARG A 27 12.54 -0.56 -6.80
CA ARG A 27 11.31 0.10 -6.31
C ARG A 27 10.25 0.21 -7.40
N ASN A 28 10.62 0.66 -8.60
CA ASN A 28 9.67 0.85 -9.70
C ASN A 28 9.11 -0.47 -10.22
N ILE A 29 9.93 -1.53 -10.34
CA ILE A 29 9.45 -2.88 -10.66
C ILE A 29 8.47 -3.38 -9.59
N ALA A 30 8.82 -3.21 -8.31
CA ALA A 30 7.95 -3.65 -7.22
C ALA A 30 6.61 -2.89 -7.21
N LEU A 31 6.64 -1.56 -7.42
CA LEU A 31 5.42 -0.74 -7.55
C LEU A 31 4.56 -1.19 -8.72
N LEU A 32 5.17 -1.44 -9.88
CA LEU A 32 4.46 -1.91 -11.07
C LEU A 32 3.81 -3.28 -10.82
N GLY A 33 4.56 -4.22 -10.24
CA GLY A 33 4.08 -5.55 -9.91
C GLY A 33 2.88 -5.51 -8.97
N VAL A 34 2.96 -4.69 -7.91
CA VAL A 34 1.85 -4.53 -6.96
C VAL A 34 0.67 -3.80 -7.61
N ALA A 35 0.90 -2.76 -8.41
CA ALA A 35 -0.16 -2.05 -9.13
C ALA A 35 -0.95 -2.95 -10.10
N LEU A 36 -0.29 -3.94 -10.71
CA LEU A 36 -0.92 -4.92 -11.59
C LEU A 36 -1.62 -6.05 -10.81
N ALA A 37 -1.00 -6.55 -9.75
CA ALA A 37 -1.54 -7.66 -8.96
C ALA A 37 -2.75 -7.24 -8.11
N SER A 38 -2.70 -6.06 -7.50
CA SER A 38 -3.74 -5.56 -6.58
C SER A 38 -5.16 -5.60 -7.14
N PRO A 39 -5.46 -5.09 -8.35
CA PRO A 39 -6.82 -5.15 -8.89
C PRO A 39 -7.33 -6.57 -9.14
N ILE A 40 -6.44 -7.48 -9.57
CA ILE A 40 -6.81 -8.88 -9.84
C ILE A 40 -7.14 -9.59 -8.53
N VAL A 41 -6.23 -9.49 -7.55
CA VAL A 41 -6.39 -10.12 -6.24
C VAL A 41 -7.56 -9.50 -5.47
N ALA A 42 -7.79 -8.19 -5.62
CA ALA A 42 -8.94 -7.52 -5.03
C ALA A 42 -10.28 -8.00 -5.61
N ALA A 43 -10.36 -8.16 -6.93
CA ALA A 43 -11.57 -8.68 -7.58
C ALA A 43 -11.91 -10.09 -7.08
N LEU A 44 -10.91 -10.97 -6.99
CA LEU A 44 -11.05 -12.32 -6.43
C LEU A 44 -11.44 -12.26 -4.95
N GLY A 45 -10.87 -11.35 -4.18
CA GLY A 45 -11.19 -11.13 -2.76
C GLY A 45 -12.64 -10.71 -2.52
N ILE A 46 -13.16 -9.80 -3.35
CA ILE A 46 -14.56 -9.37 -3.28
C ILE A 46 -15.50 -10.53 -3.62
N GLN A 47 -15.18 -11.28 -4.68
CA GLN A 47 -15.97 -12.44 -5.10
C GLN A 47 -16.01 -13.52 -4.01
N ALA A 48 -14.87 -13.83 -3.40
CA ALA A 48 -14.74 -14.82 -2.34
C ALA A 48 -15.24 -14.32 -0.97
N ARG A 49 -15.67 -13.05 -0.87
CA ARG A 49 -15.98 -12.37 0.40
C ARG A 49 -14.84 -12.49 1.43
N ALA A 50 -13.61 -12.45 0.94
CA ALA A 50 -12.41 -12.55 1.75
C ALA A 50 -12.23 -11.30 2.59
N HIS A 51 -11.81 -11.48 3.84
CA HIS A 51 -11.42 -10.37 4.72
C HIS A 51 -9.92 -10.10 4.57
N MET A 52 -9.49 -8.87 4.86
CA MET A 52 -8.06 -8.58 4.87
C MET A 52 -7.34 -9.37 5.97
N PRO A 53 -6.29 -10.14 5.62
CA PRO A 53 -5.53 -10.87 6.61
C PRO A 53 -4.50 -9.96 7.29
N ARG A 54 -4.22 -10.27 8.55
CA ARG A 54 -3.11 -9.66 9.29
C ARG A 54 -1.75 -10.09 8.74
N PHE A 55 -0.74 -9.25 8.93
CA PHE A 55 0.64 -9.57 8.54
C PHE A 55 1.21 -10.76 9.30
N SER A 56 0.78 -10.99 10.56
CA SER A 56 1.17 -12.17 11.34
C SER A 56 0.67 -13.49 10.75
N LEU A 57 -0.45 -13.48 10.00
CA LEU A 57 -0.97 -14.68 9.34
C LEU A 57 -0.14 -15.08 8.11
N ILE A 58 0.76 -14.21 7.66
CA ILE A 58 1.64 -14.44 6.50
C ILE A 58 3.05 -14.76 6.98
N LEU A 59 3.62 -13.90 7.84
CA LEU A 59 5.01 -14.00 8.28
C LEU A 59 5.19 -14.73 9.62
N GLY A 60 4.12 -14.90 10.40
CA GLY A 60 4.18 -15.45 11.76
C GLY A 60 4.55 -16.94 11.82
N PRO A 61 4.46 -17.56 13.01
CA PRO A 61 4.80 -18.97 13.22
C PRO A 61 3.96 -19.90 12.32
N GLN A 62 4.55 -21.02 11.87
CA GLN A 62 3.93 -21.93 10.89
C GLN A 62 2.53 -22.42 11.33
N GLN A 63 2.29 -22.55 12.64
CA GLN A 63 0.99 -22.96 13.20
C GLN A 63 -0.11 -21.88 13.07
N GLN A 64 0.28 -20.61 12.94
CA GLN A 64 -0.65 -19.47 12.83
C GLN A 64 -0.78 -18.96 11.38
N ARG A 65 -0.01 -19.52 10.43
CA ARG A 65 -0.06 -19.10 9.02
C ARG A 65 -1.34 -19.58 8.36
N THR A 66 -1.97 -18.69 7.60
CA THR A 66 -3.06 -19.09 6.71
C THR A 66 -2.52 -19.93 5.56
N ARG A 67 -3.28 -20.95 5.15
CA ARG A 67 -2.95 -21.79 3.97
C ARG A 67 -3.77 -21.43 2.74
N ASP A 68 -4.71 -20.49 2.88
CA ASP A 68 -5.52 -20.03 1.76
C ASP A 68 -4.68 -19.13 0.83
N PRO A 69 -4.44 -19.55 -0.42
CA PRO A 69 -3.60 -18.80 -1.36
C PRO A 69 -4.13 -17.40 -1.66
N LEU A 70 -5.47 -17.20 -1.64
CA LEU A 70 -6.06 -15.88 -1.88
C LEU A 70 -5.77 -14.93 -0.72
N LEU A 71 -5.87 -15.40 0.53
CA LEU A 71 -5.51 -14.60 1.70
C LEU A 71 -4.02 -14.31 1.74
N VAL A 72 -3.16 -15.28 1.40
CA VAL A 72 -1.72 -15.04 1.27
C VAL A 72 -1.45 -13.97 0.22
N ALA A 73 -2.05 -14.05 -0.96
CA ALA A 73 -1.90 -13.06 -2.02
C ALA A 73 -2.39 -11.67 -1.59
N LEU A 74 -3.57 -11.58 -0.97
CA LEU A 74 -4.15 -10.31 -0.49
C LEU A 74 -3.23 -9.63 0.53
N GLY A 75 -2.80 -10.35 1.56
CA GLY A 75 -1.97 -9.72 2.57
C GLY A 75 -0.54 -9.48 2.07
N PHE A 76 -0.02 -10.25 1.12
CA PHE A 76 1.24 -9.91 0.46
C PHE A 76 1.11 -8.60 -0.33
N CYS A 77 0.01 -8.40 -1.06
CA CYS A 77 -0.25 -7.14 -1.77
C CYS A 77 -0.31 -5.95 -0.79
N VAL A 78 -1.06 -6.06 0.31
CA VAL A 78 -1.15 -5.00 1.33
C VAL A 78 0.21 -4.75 1.99
N MET A 79 0.95 -5.81 2.33
CA MET A 79 2.26 -5.71 2.97
C MET A 79 3.28 -5.06 2.04
N ALA A 80 3.37 -5.51 0.79
CA ALA A 80 4.27 -4.93 -0.21
C ALA A 80 3.92 -3.46 -0.48
N THR A 81 2.63 -3.14 -0.63
CA THR A 81 2.16 -1.75 -0.76
C THR A 81 2.59 -0.91 0.43
N THR A 82 2.45 -1.44 1.65
CA THR A 82 2.83 -0.76 2.89
C THR A 82 4.32 -0.46 2.96
N VAL A 83 5.16 -1.46 2.65
CA VAL A 83 6.62 -1.28 2.62
C VAL A 83 7.00 -0.21 1.59
N LEU A 84 6.46 -0.30 0.37
CA LEU A 84 6.73 0.67 -0.70
C LEU A 84 6.26 2.08 -0.32
N SER A 85 5.07 2.20 0.27
CA SER A 85 4.55 3.49 0.77
C SER A 85 5.44 4.08 1.87
N ILE A 86 5.96 3.27 2.79
CA ILE A 86 6.89 3.75 3.83
C ILE A 86 8.19 4.24 3.19
N MET A 87 8.76 3.48 2.25
CA MET A 87 9.99 3.88 1.54
C MET A 87 9.82 5.22 0.79
N ILE A 88 8.66 5.43 0.17
CA ILE A 88 8.34 6.66 -0.55
C ILE A 88 8.10 7.81 0.43
N ALA A 89 7.28 7.59 1.45
CA ALA A 89 6.93 8.62 2.42
C ALA A 89 8.17 9.11 3.19
N LEU A 90 9.00 8.19 3.70
CA LEU A 90 10.25 8.56 4.36
C LEU A 90 11.24 9.23 3.40
N GLY A 91 11.29 8.76 2.14
CA GLY A 91 12.08 9.42 1.10
C GLY A 91 11.71 10.89 0.92
N LEU A 92 10.42 11.21 0.88
CA LEU A 92 9.92 12.58 0.74
C LEU A 92 10.06 13.41 2.02
N VAL A 93 9.96 12.78 3.19
CA VAL A 93 10.15 13.46 4.48
C VAL A 93 11.61 13.90 4.66
N PHE A 94 12.57 13.05 4.29
CA PHE A 94 14.00 13.33 4.46
C PHE A 94 14.63 14.09 3.28
N ASP A 95 14.20 13.82 2.04
CA ASP A 95 14.69 14.51 0.84
C ASP A 95 13.56 14.78 -0.17
N PRO A 96 12.81 15.90 0.04
CA PRO A 96 11.69 16.24 -0.84
C PRO A 96 12.11 16.77 -2.21
N ARG A 97 13.35 17.26 -2.37
CA ARG A 97 13.71 18.17 -3.48
C ARG A 97 14.02 17.49 -4.82
N TYR A 98 14.15 16.17 -4.86
CA TYR A 98 14.58 15.43 -6.06
C TYR A 98 13.77 14.16 -6.37
N ARG A 99 12.54 14.03 -5.85
CA ARG A 99 11.78 12.79 -5.96
C ARG A 99 10.39 13.01 -6.51
N ASP A 100 10.12 12.44 -7.67
CA ASP A 100 8.78 12.42 -8.25
C ASP A 100 7.79 11.72 -7.31
N PHE A 101 6.56 12.26 -7.23
CA PHE A 101 5.49 11.67 -6.44
C PHE A 101 4.88 10.49 -7.22
N PRO A 102 5.07 9.23 -6.79
CA PRO A 102 4.55 8.07 -7.51
C PRO A 102 3.07 7.83 -7.16
N PHE A 103 2.24 8.86 -7.33
CA PHE A 103 0.82 8.83 -6.94
C PHE A 103 0.03 7.83 -7.79
N ALA A 104 0.37 7.71 -9.07
CA ALA A 104 -0.30 6.84 -10.03
C ALA A 104 -0.18 5.33 -9.70
N PRO A 105 1.03 4.75 -9.56
CA PRO A 105 1.16 3.32 -9.23
C PRO A 105 0.66 3.00 -7.81
N LEU A 106 0.85 3.91 -6.84
CA LEU A 106 0.32 3.72 -5.49
C LEU A 106 -1.22 3.75 -5.47
N SER A 107 -1.85 4.62 -6.26
CA SER A 107 -3.31 4.62 -6.38
C SER A 107 -3.83 3.33 -7.00
N ALA A 108 -3.17 2.85 -8.06
CA ALA A 108 -3.53 1.60 -8.73
C ALA A 108 -3.44 0.38 -7.80
N ALA A 109 -2.52 0.41 -6.82
CA ALA A 109 -2.42 -0.60 -5.78
C ALA A 109 -3.46 -0.42 -4.66
N ILE A 110 -3.54 0.77 -4.08
CA ILE A 110 -4.27 1.02 -2.83
C ILE A 110 -5.78 1.08 -3.05
N VAL A 111 -6.26 1.63 -4.16
CA VAL A 111 -7.71 1.79 -4.40
C VAL A 111 -8.43 0.43 -4.49
N PRO A 112 -7.96 -0.57 -5.25
CA PRO A 112 -8.60 -1.89 -5.25
C PRO A 112 -8.56 -2.57 -3.87
N LEU A 113 -7.46 -2.43 -3.13
CA LEU A 113 -7.33 -2.97 -1.78
C LEU A 113 -8.29 -2.27 -0.80
N ALA A 114 -8.46 -0.95 -0.93
CA ALA A 114 -9.45 -0.20 -0.16
C ALA A 114 -10.86 -0.76 -0.41
N LEU A 115 -11.20 -1.04 -1.67
CA LEU A 115 -12.50 -1.59 -2.02
C LEU A 115 -12.75 -2.90 -1.27
N VAL A 116 -11.80 -3.84 -1.24
CA VAL A 116 -11.91 -5.08 -0.44
C VAL A 116 -12.12 -4.78 1.05
N SER A 117 -11.32 -3.85 1.61
CA SER A 117 -11.35 -3.50 3.03
C SER A 117 -12.66 -2.86 3.49
N PHE A 118 -13.29 -2.07 2.62
CA PHE A 118 -14.58 -1.41 2.89
C PHE A 118 -15.78 -2.28 2.54
N TRP A 119 -15.64 -3.21 1.59
CA TRP A 119 -16.72 -4.11 1.19
C TRP A 119 -17.05 -5.13 2.28
N GLN A 120 -16.06 -5.52 3.08
CA GLN A 120 -16.26 -6.39 4.24
C GLN A 120 -16.35 -5.58 5.54
N PRO A 121 -17.13 -6.06 6.54
CA PRO A 121 -17.14 -5.46 7.87
C PRO A 121 -15.73 -5.42 8.46
N ALA A 122 -15.42 -4.34 9.19
CA ALA A 122 -14.16 -4.24 9.91
C ALA A 122 -14.05 -5.40 10.91
N GLN A 123 -12.90 -6.07 10.90
CA GLN A 123 -12.67 -7.19 11.82
C GLN A 123 -12.64 -6.67 13.27
N LYS A 124 -13.13 -7.48 14.20
CA LYS A 124 -13.06 -7.18 15.64
C LYS A 124 -11.83 -7.85 16.22
N GLY A 125 -11.12 -7.17 17.12
CA GLY A 125 -9.94 -7.72 17.79
C GLY A 125 -8.86 -6.68 18.03
N ARG A 126 -7.66 -7.15 18.37
CA ARG A 126 -6.49 -6.30 18.63
C ARG A 126 -5.84 -5.90 17.30
N TYR A 127 -5.05 -4.84 17.33
CA TYR A 127 -4.16 -4.50 16.23
C TYR A 127 -2.93 -5.41 16.24
N GLY A 128 -2.32 -5.65 15.09
CA GLY A 128 -0.98 -6.24 15.03
C GLY A 128 0.08 -5.15 15.19
N ALA A 129 1.25 -5.53 15.73
CA ALA A 129 2.33 -4.58 15.99
C ALA A 129 2.86 -3.93 14.69
N ALA A 130 2.98 -4.72 13.62
CA ALA A 130 3.46 -4.24 12.32
C ALA A 130 2.51 -3.21 11.69
N GLU A 131 1.19 -3.44 11.78
CA GLU A 131 0.17 -2.53 11.30
C GLU A 131 0.17 -1.22 12.11
N ILE A 132 0.33 -1.29 13.44
CA ILE A 132 0.47 -0.09 14.28
C ILE A 132 1.70 0.72 13.89
N VAL A 133 2.85 0.07 13.77
CA VAL A 133 4.11 0.74 13.40
C VAL A 133 3.99 1.38 12.02
N ALA A 134 3.40 0.68 11.05
CA ALA A 134 3.15 1.22 9.72
C ALA A 134 2.22 2.45 9.75
N CYS A 135 1.11 2.39 10.50
CA CYS A 135 0.23 3.54 10.72
C CYS A 135 0.97 4.71 11.39
N ALA A 136 1.78 4.43 12.42
CA ALA A 136 2.54 5.41 13.16
C ALA A 136 3.66 6.07 12.33
N LEU A 137 4.13 5.42 11.27
CA LEU A 137 5.07 6.00 10.30
C LEU A 137 4.34 6.79 9.21
N LEU A 138 3.32 6.18 8.58
CA LEU A 138 2.66 6.75 7.41
C LEU A 138 1.78 7.96 7.74
N ALA A 139 1.04 7.93 8.85
CA ALA A 139 0.16 9.04 9.23
C ALA A 139 0.90 10.36 9.46
N PRO A 140 1.96 10.44 10.31
CA PRO A 140 2.70 11.68 10.47
C PRO A 140 3.49 12.05 9.20
N SER A 141 3.98 11.07 8.43
CA SER A 141 4.66 11.37 7.15
C SER A 141 3.72 12.07 6.16
N ALA A 142 2.47 11.62 6.03
CA ALA A 142 1.48 12.27 5.17
C ALA A 142 1.18 13.70 5.62
N VAL A 143 1.07 13.95 6.94
CA VAL A 143 0.89 15.31 7.48
C VAL A 143 2.11 16.18 7.18
N PHE A 144 3.32 15.66 7.38
CA PHE A 144 4.55 16.40 7.08
C PHE A 144 4.65 16.78 5.60
N ILE A 145 4.43 15.82 4.69
CA ILE A 145 4.46 16.05 3.24
C ILE A 145 3.42 17.11 2.84
N LEU A 146 2.21 17.03 3.40
CA LEU A 146 1.15 18.00 3.13
C LEU A 146 1.54 19.43 3.53
N VAL A 147 2.18 19.58 4.69
CA VAL A 147 2.65 20.89 5.20
C VAL A 147 3.85 21.39 4.40
N ASN A 148 4.80 20.51 4.08
CA ASN A 148 6.04 20.87 3.39
C ASN A 148 5.80 21.26 1.91
N GLU A 149 4.98 20.49 1.20
CA GLU A 149 4.71 20.69 -0.24
C GLU A 149 3.60 21.73 -0.50
N THR A 150 2.94 22.20 0.56
CA THR A 150 1.83 23.17 0.50
C THR A 150 0.61 22.64 -0.28
N LEU A 151 -0.59 23.20 -0.02
CA LEU A 151 -1.83 22.82 -0.71
C LEU A 151 -1.87 23.20 -2.21
N ALA A 152 -0.86 23.93 -2.70
CA ALA A 152 -0.76 24.31 -4.10
C ALA A 152 -0.36 23.13 -5.00
N ASN A 153 0.34 22.14 -4.45
CA ASN A 153 0.75 20.96 -5.20
C ASN A 153 -0.34 19.88 -5.14
N TRP A 154 -1.14 19.79 -6.20
CA TRP A 154 -2.22 18.81 -6.26
C TRP A 154 -1.72 17.34 -6.28
N GLN A 155 -0.49 17.09 -6.74
CA GLN A 155 0.10 15.75 -6.77
C GLN A 155 0.43 15.26 -5.35
N SER A 156 0.97 16.15 -4.51
CA SER A 156 1.25 15.84 -3.10
C SER A 156 -0.06 15.63 -2.33
N LEU A 157 -1.11 16.42 -2.61
CA LEU A 157 -2.45 16.22 -2.05
C LEU A 157 -3.00 14.83 -2.36
N TRP A 158 -2.88 14.41 -3.62
CA TRP A 158 -3.33 13.09 -4.05
C TRP A 158 -2.54 11.98 -3.36
N LEU A 159 -1.22 12.08 -3.34
CA LEU A 159 -0.36 11.11 -2.67
C LEU A 159 -0.72 11.01 -1.18
N CYS A 160 -0.83 12.13 -0.48
CA CYS A 160 -1.23 12.16 0.93
C CYS A 160 -2.60 11.52 1.14
N GLY A 161 -3.59 11.79 0.27
CA GLY A 161 -4.90 11.13 0.32
C GLY A 161 -4.80 9.61 0.18
N VAL A 162 -3.95 9.12 -0.72
CA VAL A 162 -3.70 7.68 -0.93
C VAL A 162 -2.95 7.05 0.24
N LEU A 163 -1.99 7.75 0.85
CA LEU A 163 -1.31 7.30 2.07
C LEU A 163 -2.27 7.22 3.25
N VAL A 164 -3.13 8.22 3.43
CA VAL A 164 -4.18 8.21 4.46
C VAL A 164 -5.15 7.06 4.23
N LEU A 165 -5.54 6.80 2.97
CA LEU A 165 -6.38 5.66 2.62
C LEU A 165 -5.73 4.33 3.05
N LEU A 166 -4.42 4.18 2.81
CA LEU A 166 -3.68 3.02 3.27
C LEU A 166 -3.64 2.90 4.81
N VAL A 167 -3.46 4.01 5.53
CA VAL A 167 -3.54 4.04 7.00
C VAL A 167 -4.93 3.56 7.46
N VAL A 168 -6.00 3.98 6.80
CA VAL A 168 -7.37 3.53 7.12
C VAL A 168 -7.52 2.03 6.86
N ILE A 169 -6.99 1.52 5.74
CA ILE A 169 -6.97 0.08 5.45
C ILE A 169 -6.29 -0.68 6.58
N LEU A 170 -5.08 -0.27 6.98
CA LEU A 170 -4.31 -0.89 8.06
C LEU A 170 -5.04 -0.82 9.41
N ALA A 171 -5.72 0.29 9.71
CA ALA A 171 -6.53 0.43 10.92
C ALA A 171 -7.78 -0.47 10.95
N ARG A 172 -8.26 -0.92 9.78
CA ARG A 172 -9.34 -1.91 9.67
C ARG A 172 -8.85 -3.35 9.80
N ILE A 173 -7.56 -3.61 9.61
CA ILE A 173 -6.96 -4.93 9.80
C ILE A 173 -6.83 -5.20 11.30
N ARG A 174 -7.65 -6.13 11.79
CA ARG A 174 -7.69 -6.53 13.20
C ARG A 174 -7.93 -8.02 13.28
N GLY A 175 -7.61 -8.64 14.39
CA GLY A 175 -7.97 -10.05 14.56
C GLY A 175 -7.92 -10.50 16.00
N ALA A 176 -8.30 -11.76 16.18
CA ALA A 176 -8.25 -12.42 17.47
C ALA A 176 -6.82 -12.31 18.07
N PRO A 177 -6.69 -12.19 19.40
CA PRO A 177 -5.39 -12.28 20.05
C PRO A 177 -4.71 -13.57 19.61
N SER A 178 -3.46 -13.49 19.14
CA SER A 178 -2.61 -14.69 19.12
C SER A 178 -2.37 -15.04 20.59
N SER A 179 -3.02 -16.10 21.06
CA SER A 179 -2.66 -16.70 22.35
C SER A 179 -1.18 -17.07 22.26
N ALA A 180 -0.35 -16.35 23.02
CA ALA A 180 1.03 -16.72 23.28
C ALA A 180 1.05 -17.94 24.20
#